data_AF-A0A1M4XZ07-F1
#
_entry.id   AF-A0A1M4XZ07-F1
#
_cell.length_a   1.000
_cell.length_b   1.000
_cell.length_c   1.000
_cell.angle_alpha   90.00
_cell.angle_beta   90.00
_cell.angle_gamma   90.00
#
_symmetry.space_group_name_H-M   'P 1'
#
loop_
_entity.id
_entity.type
_entity.pdbx_description
1 polymer ?
#
loop_
_entity_poly.entity_id
_entity_poly.type
_entity_poly.pdbx_seq_one_letter_code
_entity_poly.pdbx_strand_id
1 'polypeptide(L)'
;MNPVDLELVKLKRKWHQVIKSNPDKPMLIALGEKHETDLFDGFIKSRLSEDYDGEDIFLLHYQEFNGMNSFGQGLWEEWKEYYEMLEKSQENIPEWEITGSDQHFKTDAYKAFYPLLDLKNKFPAIKDSQIFLYIAPVRISDIDELSLWIKDWCSLCEKSGIKEIKLVWAEHHTYKTLPENLSAYRFRVEVDIHQLMQNTAAHTNRKKNSADTDFQQQILIASNHLSKGRFREAEFALGKAVKLAREQNNKQAVISAYFMLTQTYVADRKKEKAEDTFRKIFEEVEPGSPLEIQMYMNYGSYCLGNSKKAKAEKAFEKAAETALKIAEHAMAIECYRIIGTLNDTVLTRDKMIRYFEKCLEIAKLMNPAARESSSLKFVASMLFIKYEGDTEKMTALDHEMTNYFGKDWKVSVEKPKYD
;
A
#
# COMPACT_ATOMS: atom_id res chain seq x y z
N MET A 1 1.10 18.33 -20.97
CA MET A 1 0.15 17.84 -19.96
C MET A 1 0.94 17.00 -18.97
N ASN A 2 0.91 17.34 -17.68
CA ASN A 2 1.56 16.51 -16.66
C ASN A 2 0.85 15.13 -16.66
N PRO A 3 1.57 14.02 -16.43
CA PRO A 3 1.01 12.68 -16.29
C PRO A 3 -0.17 12.59 -15.33
N VAL A 4 -0.15 13.35 -14.24
CA VAL A 4 -1.29 13.44 -13.32
C VAL A 4 -2.50 14.07 -14.02
N ASP A 5 -2.31 15.16 -14.78
CA ASP A 5 -3.39 15.79 -15.56
C ASP A 5 -3.98 14.81 -16.59
N LEU A 6 -3.17 13.93 -17.19
CA LEU A 6 -3.66 12.91 -18.13
C LEU A 6 -4.60 11.93 -17.43
N GLU A 7 -4.26 11.48 -16.22
CA GLU A 7 -5.15 10.61 -15.44
C GLU A 7 -6.41 11.35 -14.99
N LEU A 8 -6.31 12.64 -14.62
CA LEU A 8 -7.48 13.49 -14.34
C LEU A 8 -8.39 13.65 -15.57
N VAL A 9 -7.84 13.74 -16.78
CA VAL A 9 -8.63 13.79 -18.03
C VAL A 9 -9.33 12.46 -18.30
N LYS A 10 -8.67 11.32 -18.08
CA LYS A 10 -9.31 10.00 -18.19
C LYS A 10 -10.43 9.87 -17.17
N LEU A 11 -10.19 10.29 -15.94
CA LEU A 11 -11.18 10.27 -14.88
C LEU A 11 -12.36 11.20 -15.20
N LYS A 12 -12.11 12.39 -15.74
CA LYS A 12 -13.16 13.28 -16.28
C LYS A 12 -14.05 12.54 -17.27
N ARG A 13 -13.47 11.88 -18.28
CA ARG A 13 -14.26 11.12 -19.27
C ARG A 13 -15.08 10.00 -18.64
N LYS A 14 -14.49 9.26 -17.69
CA LYS A 14 -15.17 8.18 -16.96
C LYS A 14 -16.34 8.73 -16.13
N TRP A 15 -16.12 9.82 -15.41
CA TRP A 15 -17.15 10.52 -14.63
C TRP A 15 -18.35 10.92 -15.49
N HIS A 16 -18.11 11.55 -16.64
CA HIS A 16 -19.18 11.93 -17.58
C HIS A 16 -19.96 10.71 -18.08
N GLN A 17 -19.27 9.61 -18.38
CA GLN A 17 -19.92 8.36 -18.80
C GLN A 17 -20.77 7.76 -17.68
N VAL A 18 -20.26 7.76 -16.43
CA VAL A 18 -20.97 7.24 -15.26
C VAL A 18 -22.27 8.02 -15.02
N ILE A 19 -22.22 9.35 -15.03
CA ILE A 19 -23.41 10.20 -14.85
C ILE A 19 -24.42 9.95 -15.97
N LYS A 20 -23.97 10.02 -17.23
CA LYS A 20 -24.84 9.83 -18.40
C LYS A 20 -25.54 8.47 -18.42
N SER A 21 -24.85 7.42 -17.96
CA SER A 21 -25.39 6.06 -17.96
C SER A 21 -26.28 5.77 -16.74
N ASN A 22 -26.24 6.61 -15.71
CA ASN A 22 -26.95 6.39 -14.45
C ASN A 22 -27.69 7.67 -13.97
N PRO A 23 -28.58 8.25 -14.80
CA PRO A 23 -29.26 9.50 -14.47
C PRO A 23 -30.18 9.35 -13.25
N ASP A 24 -30.78 8.17 -13.06
CA ASP A 24 -31.77 7.94 -12.00
C ASP A 24 -31.15 7.55 -10.65
N LYS A 25 -29.82 7.39 -10.57
CA LYS A 25 -29.16 6.92 -9.34
C LYS A 25 -28.90 8.10 -8.41
N PRO A 26 -29.46 8.12 -7.19
CA PRO A 26 -29.27 9.22 -6.23
C PRO A 26 -27.90 9.22 -5.57
N MET A 27 -27.14 8.12 -5.66
CA MET A 27 -25.80 8.02 -5.09
C MET A 27 -24.81 7.38 -6.06
N LEU A 28 -23.61 7.94 -6.11
CA LEU A 28 -22.47 7.43 -6.87
C LEU A 28 -21.32 7.08 -5.91
N ILE A 29 -20.79 5.87 -6.03
CA ILE A 29 -19.69 5.39 -5.20
C ILE A 29 -18.48 5.07 -6.09
N ALA A 30 -17.41 5.82 -5.92
CA ALA A 30 -16.11 5.58 -6.52
C ALA A 30 -15.34 4.54 -5.71
N LEU A 31 -15.00 3.41 -6.32
CA LEU A 31 -14.26 2.33 -5.69
C LEU A 31 -12.82 2.33 -6.19
N GLY A 32 -11.84 2.49 -5.30
CA GLY A 32 -10.41 2.59 -5.64
C GLY A 32 -9.51 1.86 -4.64
N GLU A 33 -8.23 1.70 -4.95
CA GLU A 33 -7.16 1.67 -3.95
C GLU A 33 -6.98 3.08 -3.35
N LYS A 34 -6.26 3.21 -2.23
CA LYS A 34 -6.09 4.53 -1.56
C LYS A 34 -5.61 5.64 -2.50
N HIS A 35 -4.58 5.37 -3.30
CA HIS A 35 -4.05 6.34 -4.25
C HIS A 35 -5.02 6.68 -5.40
N GLU A 36 -5.95 5.77 -5.74
CA GLU A 36 -6.99 6.00 -6.75
C GLU A 36 -8.13 6.83 -6.17
N THR A 37 -8.52 6.57 -4.92
CA THR A 37 -9.50 7.41 -4.20
C THR A 37 -8.95 8.80 -3.93
N ASP A 38 -7.65 8.94 -3.63
CA ASP A 38 -6.98 10.24 -3.47
C ASP A 38 -6.94 11.01 -4.81
N LEU A 39 -6.71 10.32 -5.93
CA LEU A 39 -6.79 10.94 -7.26
C LEU A 39 -8.24 11.37 -7.58
N PHE A 40 -9.23 10.56 -7.19
CA PHE A 40 -10.63 10.90 -7.35
C PHE A 40 -11.03 12.11 -6.53
N ASP A 41 -10.58 12.19 -5.28
CA ASP A 41 -10.72 13.35 -4.40
C ASP A 41 -10.11 14.60 -5.04
N GLY A 42 -8.88 14.50 -5.57
CA GLY A 42 -8.23 15.58 -6.32
C GLY A 42 -9.01 16.02 -7.56
N PHE A 43 -9.63 15.08 -8.28
CA PHE A 43 -10.51 15.38 -9.41
C PHE A 43 -11.75 16.18 -8.97
N ILE A 44 -12.42 15.80 -7.87
CA ILE A 44 -13.57 16.53 -7.35
C ILE A 44 -13.15 17.93 -6.89
N LYS A 45 -12.04 18.05 -6.15
CA LYS A 45 -11.46 19.36 -5.75
C LYS A 45 -11.16 20.26 -6.94
N SER A 46 -10.69 19.70 -8.06
CA SER A 46 -10.43 20.48 -9.29
C SER A 46 -11.69 21.14 -9.87
N ARG A 47 -12.90 20.78 -9.43
CA ARG A 47 -14.17 21.40 -9.86
C ARG A 47 -14.56 22.61 -9.02
N LEU A 48 -13.82 22.90 -7.96
CA LEU A 48 -13.96 24.11 -7.16
C LEU A 48 -13.02 25.24 -7.62
N SER A 49 -12.14 25.00 -8.60
CA SER A 49 -11.24 26.03 -9.10
C SER A 49 -11.97 27.06 -9.95
N GLU A 50 -11.53 28.32 -9.92
CA GLU A 50 -12.05 29.39 -10.78
C GLU A 50 -11.92 29.07 -12.29
N ASP A 51 -10.94 28.24 -12.67
CA ASP A 51 -10.72 27.79 -14.05
C ASP A 51 -11.70 26.69 -14.51
N TYR A 52 -12.62 26.24 -13.64
CA TYR A 52 -13.60 25.24 -14.02
C TYR A 52 -14.74 25.87 -14.82
N ASP A 53 -14.89 25.42 -16.07
CA ASP A 53 -15.85 25.92 -17.05
C ASP A 53 -17.15 25.09 -17.13
N GLY A 54 -17.35 24.13 -16.22
CA GLY A 54 -18.52 23.25 -16.26
C GLY A 54 -19.71 23.82 -15.49
N GLU A 55 -20.91 23.39 -15.91
CA GLU A 55 -22.18 23.91 -15.41
C GLU A 55 -22.67 23.23 -14.13
N ASP A 56 -22.09 22.06 -13.78
CA ASP A 56 -22.45 21.28 -12.58
C ASP A 56 -21.83 21.85 -11.30
N ILE A 57 -22.58 21.76 -10.20
CA ILE A 57 -22.20 22.24 -8.88
C ILE A 57 -21.63 21.09 -8.05
N PHE A 58 -20.50 21.33 -7.40
CA PHE A 58 -19.86 20.37 -6.49
C PHE A 58 -19.80 20.98 -5.08
N LEU A 59 -20.34 20.25 -4.12
CA LEU A 59 -20.27 20.58 -2.69
C LEU A 59 -19.42 19.51 -2.01
N LEU A 60 -18.34 19.91 -1.36
CA LEU A 60 -17.39 18.99 -0.72
C LEU A 60 -17.45 19.19 0.78
N HIS A 61 -17.57 18.08 1.53
CA HIS A 61 -17.68 18.14 2.97
C HIS A 61 -16.76 17.11 3.65
N TYR A 62 -15.79 17.62 4.42
CA TYR A 62 -14.78 16.83 5.12
C TYR A 62 -14.99 16.75 6.64
N GLN A 63 -16.06 17.35 7.19
CA GLN A 63 -16.24 17.39 8.65
C GLN A 63 -16.59 16.01 9.23
N GLU A 64 -16.49 15.89 10.55
CA GLU A 64 -16.80 14.65 11.26
C GLU A 64 -18.30 14.31 11.16
N PHE A 65 -18.61 13.02 10.97
CA PHE A 65 -19.95 12.51 11.17
C PHE A 65 -20.15 12.18 12.65
N ASN A 66 -20.92 13.01 13.35
CA ASN A 66 -21.17 12.89 14.79
C ASN A 66 -22.53 12.28 15.15
N GLY A 67 -23.37 11.99 14.16
CA GLY A 67 -24.62 11.25 14.32
C GLY A 67 -25.69 11.63 13.30
N MET A 68 -26.66 10.74 13.10
CA MET A 68 -27.68 10.87 12.05
C MET A 68 -28.73 11.98 12.26
N ASN A 69 -28.71 12.66 13.41
CA ASN A 69 -29.69 13.69 13.81
C ASN A 69 -29.13 15.12 13.77
N SER A 70 -27.84 15.29 13.46
CA SER A 70 -27.17 16.59 13.41
C SER A 70 -26.34 16.83 12.13
N PHE A 71 -26.05 15.79 11.36
CA PHE A 71 -25.16 15.89 10.20
C PHE A 71 -25.78 16.73 9.06
N GLY A 72 -27.05 16.51 8.72
CA GLY A 72 -27.76 17.30 7.72
C GLY A 72 -27.94 18.75 8.12
N GLN A 73 -28.15 19.03 9.41
CA GLN A 73 -28.16 20.40 9.93
C GLN A 73 -26.79 21.09 9.74
N GLY A 74 -25.69 20.41 10.07
CA GLY A 74 -24.34 20.97 9.93
C GLY A 74 -23.98 21.29 8.48
N LEU A 75 -24.35 20.41 7.54
CA LEU A 75 -24.19 20.66 6.10
C LEU A 75 -24.93 21.94 5.66
N TRP A 76 -26.17 22.10 6.11
CA TRP A 76 -26.97 23.28 5.79
C TRP A 76 -26.34 24.56 6.35
N GLU A 77 -25.94 24.56 7.62
CA GLU A 77 -25.34 25.73 8.28
C GLU A 77 -24.09 26.20 7.54
N GLU A 78 -23.23 25.27 7.09
CA GLU A 78 -22.04 25.58 6.28
C GLU A 78 -22.40 26.30 4.97
N TRP A 79 -23.41 25.80 4.24
CA TRP A 79 -23.82 26.43 2.98
C TRP A 79 -24.51 27.77 3.21
N LYS A 80 -25.30 27.87 4.28
CA LYS A 80 -26.01 29.09 4.65
C LYS A 80 -25.05 30.22 5.00
N GLU A 81 -23.98 29.94 5.74
CA GLU A 81 -22.96 30.94 6.05
C GLU A 81 -22.35 31.54 4.77
N TYR A 82 -22.04 30.70 3.78
CA TYR A 82 -21.53 31.16 2.49
C TYR A 82 -22.58 31.98 1.72
N TYR A 83 -23.84 31.55 1.75
CA TYR A 83 -24.94 32.25 1.10
C TYR A 83 -25.19 33.65 1.69
N GLU A 84 -25.20 33.77 3.03
CA GLU A 84 -25.37 35.05 3.72
C GLU A 84 -24.21 36.02 3.45
N MET A 85 -23.00 35.51 3.15
CA MET A 85 -21.89 36.35 2.66
C MET A 85 -22.16 36.88 1.24
N LEU A 86 -22.74 36.06 0.36
CA LEU A 86 -23.10 36.49 -1.00
C LEU A 86 -24.21 37.53 -0.99
N GLU A 87 -25.25 37.34 -0.16
CA GLU A 87 -26.38 38.27 0.01
C GLU A 87 -25.91 39.70 0.37
N LYS A 88 -24.86 39.81 1.20
CA LYS A 88 -24.26 41.11 1.56
C LYS A 88 -23.52 41.79 0.41
N SER A 89 -23.17 41.04 -0.64
CA SER A 89 -22.30 41.48 -1.74
C SER A 89 -23.03 41.68 -3.07
N GLN A 90 -24.25 41.13 -3.24
CA GLN A 90 -25.04 41.28 -4.45
C GLN A 90 -26.49 41.68 -4.15
N GLU A 91 -27.05 42.55 -4.98
CA GLU A 91 -28.44 42.99 -4.85
C GLU A 91 -29.42 41.92 -5.40
N ASN A 92 -30.57 41.75 -4.73
CA ASN A 92 -31.69 40.89 -5.14
C ASN A 92 -31.44 39.37 -5.18
N ILE A 93 -30.63 38.85 -4.26
CA ILE A 93 -30.53 37.40 -4.02
C ILE A 93 -31.81 36.91 -3.32
N PRO A 94 -32.44 35.79 -3.75
CA PRO A 94 -33.62 35.22 -3.07
C PRO A 94 -33.36 34.86 -1.60
N GLU A 95 -34.35 34.94 -0.71
CA GLU A 95 -34.20 34.38 0.64
C GLU A 95 -34.04 32.84 0.59
N TRP A 96 -33.15 32.27 1.40
CA TRP A 96 -32.91 30.82 1.47
C TRP A 96 -33.15 30.31 2.90
N GLU A 97 -34.40 29.93 3.19
CA GLU A 97 -34.82 29.42 4.49
C GLU A 97 -35.15 27.91 4.42
N ILE A 98 -34.95 27.21 5.54
CA ILE A 98 -35.44 25.82 5.66
C ILE A 98 -36.97 25.88 5.67
N THR A 99 -37.60 25.30 4.65
CA THR A 99 -39.02 24.99 4.71
C THR A 99 -39.23 23.88 5.73
N GLY A 100 -39.84 24.22 6.87
CA GLY A 100 -40.26 23.24 7.86
C GLY A 100 -41.19 22.21 7.20
N SER A 101 -40.95 20.93 7.49
CA SER A 101 -41.80 19.83 7.03
C SER A 101 -42.44 19.17 8.24
N ASP A 102 -43.77 19.02 8.21
CA ASP A 102 -44.55 18.29 9.21
C ASP A 102 -44.36 16.76 9.12
N GLN A 103 -43.51 16.29 8.20
CA GLN A 103 -43.20 14.87 8.05
C GLN A 103 -42.21 14.39 9.12
N HIS A 104 -42.49 13.20 9.65
CA HIS A 104 -41.56 12.52 10.56
C HIS A 104 -40.48 11.80 9.75
N PHE A 105 -39.24 12.31 9.81
CA PHE A 105 -38.06 11.70 9.21
C PHE A 105 -37.27 10.91 10.25
N LYS A 106 -36.60 9.82 9.84
CA LYS A 106 -35.79 9.00 10.75
C LYS A 106 -34.43 9.63 11.06
N THR A 107 -33.91 10.41 10.12
CA THR A 107 -32.64 11.12 10.21
C THR A 107 -32.84 12.57 9.79
N ASP A 108 -31.83 13.40 10.00
CA ASP A 108 -31.86 14.81 9.62
C ASP A 108 -31.41 15.08 8.17
N ALA A 109 -31.26 14.04 7.34
CA ALA A 109 -30.85 14.17 5.94
C ALA A 109 -31.72 15.16 5.13
N TYR A 110 -33.01 15.23 5.45
CA TYR A 110 -33.95 16.18 4.84
C TYR A 110 -33.57 17.64 5.04
N LYS A 111 -32.87 17.97 6.13
CA LYS A 111 -32.42 19.32 6.45
C LYS A 111 -31.33 19.82 5.52
N ALA A 112 -30.57 18.93 4.89
CA ALA A 112 -29.63 19.29 3.83
C ALA A 112 -30.27 19.12 2.44
N PHE A 113 -31.10 18.09 2.23
CA PHE A 113 -31.70 17.81 0.92
C PHE A 113 -32.65 18.91 0.43
N TYR A 114 -33.61 19.32 1.26
CA TYR A 114 -34.64 20.28 0.82
C TYR A 114 -34.08 21.68 0.53
N PRO A 115 -33.11 22.22 1.30
CA PRO A 115 -32.46 23.46 0.92
C PRO A 115 -31.77 23.40 -0.44
N LEU A 116 -31.09 22.31 -0.81
CA LEU A 116 -30.51 22.18 -2.15
C LEU A 116 -31.56 22.16 -3.25
N LEU A 117 -32.70 21.52 -3.01
CA LEU A 117 -33.83 21.54 -3.93
C LEU A 117 -34.40 22.97 -4.06
N ASP A 118 -34.60 23.66 -2.95
CA ASP A 118 -35.09 25.04 -2.94
C ASP A 118 -34.15 25.99 -3.71
N LEU A 119 -32.83 25.84 -3.48
CA LEU A 119 -31.80 26.59 -4.21
C LEU A 119 -31.95 26.39 -5.72
N LYS A 120 -32.10 25.15 -6.18
CA LYS A 120 -32.27 24.85 -7.60
C LYS A 120 -33.55 25.45 -8.19
N ASN A 121 -34.63 25.51 -7.40
CA ASN A 121 -35.90 26.10 -7.84
C ASN A 121 -35.84 27.63 -7.91
N LYS A 122 -35.10 28.27 -7.00
CA LYS A 122 -35.00 29.73 -6.90
C LYS A 122 -34.00 30.35 -7.88
N PHE A 123 -33.01 29.59 -8.35
CA PHE A 123 -31.94 30.08 -9.21
C PHE A 123 -32.01 29.49 -10.62
N PRO A 124 -32.58 30.21 -11.61
CA PRO A 124 -32.74 29.73 -12.98
C PRO A 124 -31.41 29.33 -13.64
N ALA A 125 -30.30 29.99 -13.28
CA ALA A 125 -28.97 29.73 -13.86
C ALA A 125 -28.45 28.32 -13.58
N ILE A 126 -28.93 27.66 -12.51
CA ILE A 126 -28.48 26.31 -12.09
C ILE A 126 -29.60 25.28 -12.21
N LYS A 127 -30.70 25.65 -12.88
CA LYS A 127 -31.89 24.82 -13.03
C LYS A 127 -31.61 23.52 -13.79
N ASP A 128 -30.67 23.54 -14.73
CA ASP A 128 -30.31 22.35 -15.52
C ASP A 128 -29.04 21.65 -15.01
N SER A 129 -28.31 22.27 -14.08
CA SER A 129 -27.07 21.75 -13.49
C SER A 129 -27.29 20.54 -12.57
N GLN A 130 -26.35 19.60 -12.55
CA GLN A 130 -26.31 18.61 -11.46
C GLN A 130 -25.71 19.24 -10.20
N ILE A 131 -26.18 18.81 -9.03
CA ILE A 131 -25.59 19.12 -7.72
C ILE A 131 -25.01 17.82 -7.17
N PHE A 132 -23.70 17.76 -7.04
CA PHE A 132 -22.97 16.64 -6.46
C PHE A 132 -22.52 16.98 -5.05
N LEU A 133 -23.11 16.33 -4.06
CA LEU A 133 -22.68 16.40 -2.66
C LEU A 133 -21.66 15.29 -2.39
N TYR A 134 -20.38 15.64 -2.37
CA TYR A 134 -19.30 14.74 -2.00
C TYR A 134 -19.05 14.80 -0.49
N ILE A 135 -19.42 13.73 0.20
CA ILE A 135 -19.15 13.58 1.63
C ILE A 135 -17.92 12.69 1.84
N ALA A 136 -16.95 13.18 2.59
CA ALA A 136 -15.74 12.45 2.96
C ALA A 136 -15.37 12.72 4.43
N PRO A 137 -16.16 12.21 5.40
CA PRO A 137 -15.95 12.48 6.81
C PRO A 137 -14.58 12.00 7.28
N VAL A 138 -13.81 12.90 7.92
CA VAL A 138 -12.50 12.55 8.50
C VAL A 138 -12.61 11.56 9.67
N ARG A 139 -13.78 11.53 10.31
CA ARG A 139 -14.13 10.59 11.38
C ARG A 139 -15.61 10.27 11.31
N ILE A 140 -15.96 9.01 11.60
CA ILE A 140 -17.33 8.52 11.68
C ILE A 140 -17.53 8.00 13.10
N SER A 141 -18.46 8.59 13.85
CA SER A 141 -18.79 8.16 15.22
C SER A 141 -19.48 6.78 15.23
N ASP A 142 -20.42 6.58 14.31
CA ASP A 142 -21.21 5.36 14.15
C ASP A 142 -21.52 5.12 12.65
N ILE A 143 -21.12 3.95 12.15
CA ILE A 143 -21.28 3.57 10.73
C ILE A 143 -22.73 3.19 10.42
N ASP A 144 -23.47 2.61 11.36
CA ASP A 144 -24.86 2.21 11.16
C ASP A 144 -25.75 3.46 11.06
N GLU A 145 -25.50 4.47 11.91
CA GLU A 145 -26.16 5.77 11.80
C GLU A 145 -25.86 6.47 10.46
N LEU A 146 -24.60 6.48 10.01
CA LEU A 146 -24.25 7.03 8.70
C LEU A 146 -24.97 6.26 7.57
N SER A 147 -25.04 4.93 7.66
CA SER A 147 -25.76 4.11 6.68
C SER A 147 -27.25 4.46 6.63
N LEU A 148 -27.90 4.68 7.78
CA LEU A 148 -29.29 5.11 7.85
C LEU A 148 -29.48 6.49 7.22
N TRP A 149 -28.61 7.45 7.53
CA TRP A 149 -28.64 8.80 6.98
C TRP A 149 -28.53 8.78 5.44
N ILE A 150 -27.59 8.00 4.89
CA ILE A 150 -27.40 7.84 3.44
C ILE A 150 -28.62 7.19 2.78
N LYS A 151 -29.21 6.18 3.40
CA LYS A 151 -30.42 5.51 2.89
C LYS A 151 -31.61 6.47 2.87
N ASP A 152 -31.78 7.25 3.91
CA ASP A 152 -32.83 8.28 3.98
C ASP A 152 -32.63 9.35 2.90
N TRP A 153 -31.39 9.86 2.71
CA TRP A 153 -31.06 10.77 1.61
C TRP A 153 -31.46 10.19 0.25
N CYS A 154 -31.06 8.95 -0.05
CA CYS A 154 -31.41 8.28 -1.30
C CYS A 154 -32.94 8.17 -1.46
N SER A 155 -33.66 7.84 -0.39
CA SER A 155 -35.12 7.75 -0.41
C SER A 155 -35.79 9.11 -0.66
N LEU A 156 -35.23 10.21 -0.16
CA LEU A 156 -35.72 11.57 -0.44
C LEU A 156 -35.57 11.93 -1.92
N CYS A 157 -34.41 11.65 -2.52
CA CYS A 157 -34.19 11.82 -3.95
C CYS A 157 -35.22 11.02 -4.77
N GLU A 158 -35.40 9.74 -4.45
CA GLU A 158 -36.33 8.85 -5.17
C GLU A 158 -37.79 9.30 -5.04
N LYS A 159 -38.24 9.66 -3.83
CA LYS A 159 -39.62 10.11 -3.57
C LYS A 159 -39.95 11.45 -4.21
N SER A 160 -38.99 12.36 -4.24
CA SER A 160 -39.17 13.67 -4.89
C SER A 160 -39.13 13.59 -6.42
N GLY A 161 -38.58 12.49 -6.97
CA GLY A 161 -38.40 12.31 -8.41
C GLY A 161 -37.26 13.14 -9.01
N ILE A 162 -36.48 13.83 -8.17
CA ILE A 162 -35.36 14.67 -8.58
C ILE A 162 -34.16 13.79 -8.92
N LYS A 163 -33.54 14.06 -10.06
CA LYS A 163 -32.41 13.28 -10.59
C LYS A 163 -31.10 14.04 -10.54
N GLU A 164 -31.19 15.35 -10.34
CA GLU A 164 -30.11 16.32 -10.45
C GLU A 164 -29.30 16.45 -9.17
N ILE A 165 -29.83 16.05 -8.02
CA ILE A 165 -29.13 16.08 -6.72
C ILE A 165 -28.62 14.67 -6.41
N LYS A 166 -27.30 14.51 -6.30
CA LYS A 166 -26.65 13.21 -6.12
C LYS A 166 -25.64 13.26 -4.98
N LEU A 167 -25.63 12.20 -4.16
CA LEU A 167 -24.60 11.96 -3.17
C LEU A 167 -23.40 11.27 -3.82
N VAL A 168 -22.19 11.67 -3.47
CA VAL A 168 -20.94 11.10 -3.97
C VAL A 168 -20.09 10.63 -2.80
N TRP A 169 -19.53 9.42 -2.93
CA TRP A 169 -18.68 8.79 -1.93
C TRP A 169 -17.50 8.10 -2.61
N ALA A 170 -16.35 8.02 -1.92
CA ALA A 170 -15.20 7.26 -2.38
C ALA A 170 -14.75 6.29 -1.28
N GLU A 171 -14.49 5.03 -1.65
CA GLU A 171 -14.01 4.02 -0.69
C GLU A 171 -13.14 2.94 -1.35
N HIS A 172 -12.53 2.11 -0.49
CA HIS A 172 -11.70 1.02 -0.94
C HIS A 172 -12.54 -0.08 -1.62
N HIS A 173 -12.07 -0.64 -2.74
CA HIS A 173 -12.85 -1.64 -3.49
C HIS A 173 -13.08 -2.97 -2.77
N THR A 174 -12.09 -3.39 -1.97
CA THR A 174 -12.16 -4.57 -1.08
C THR A 174 -12.72 -4.22 0.31
N TYR A 175 -12.09 -3.29 1.04
CA TYR A 175 -12.47 -2.89 2.39
C TYR A 175 -13.52 -1.77 2.37
N LYS A 176 -14.78 -2.13 2.14
CA LYS A 176 -15.89 -1.17 2.06
C LYS A 176 -16.35 -0.74 3.44
N THR A 177 -16.60 0.56 3.61
CA THR A 177 -17.08 1.15 4.86
C THR A 177 -18.61 1.08 4.92
N LEU A 178 -19.27 1.36 3.81
CA LEU A 178 -20.73 1.40 3.74
C LEU A 178 -21.30 0.02 3.38
N PRO A 179 -22.39 -0.44 4.04
CA PRO A 179 -23.08 -1.65 3.63
C PRO A 179 -23.75 -1.48 2.26
N GLU A 180 -24.25 -2.58 1.68
CA GLU A 180 -24.90 -2.51 0.38
C GLU A 180 -26.13 -1.58 0.40
N ASN A 181 -26.22 -0.78 -0.67
CA ASN A 181 -27.30 0.16 -0.93
C ASN A 181 -27.63 0.06 -2.42
N LEU A 182 -28.85 -0.36 -2.75
CA LEU A 182 -29.34 -0.60 -4.12
C LEU A 182 -29.58 0.72 -4.89
N SER A 183 -29.81 1.80 -4.17
CA SER A 183 -29.95 3.15 -4.73
C SER A 183 -28.61 3.72 -5.20
N ALA A 184 -27.48 3.17 -4.72
CA ALA A 184 -26.15 3.61 -5.11
C ALA A 184 -25.61 2.86 -6.34
N TYR A 185 -25.04 3.59 -7.29
CA TYR A 185 -24.25 3.02 -8.38
C TYR A 185 -22.76 3.04 -8.05
N ARG A 186 -22.10 1.90 -8.20
CA ARG A 186 -20.67 1.71 -7.88
C ARG A 186 -19.86 1.61 -9.16
N PHE A 187 -18.74 2.33 -9.23
CA PHE A 187 -17.82 2.26 -10.36
C PHE A 187 -16.37 2.24 -9.88
N ARG A 188 -15.50 1.51 -10.60
CA ARG A 188 -14.06 1.47 -10.26
C ARG A 188 -13.36 2.73 -10.74
N VAL A 189 -12.49 3.30 -9.93
CA VAL A 189 -11.43 4.21 -10.38
C VAL A 189 -10.19 3.33 -10.55
N GLU A 190 -9.60 3.31 -11.74
CA GLU A 190 -8.45 2.46 -12.05
C GLU A 190 -7.35 3.33 -12.64
N VAL A 191 -6.18 3.31 -12.02
CA VAL A 191 -5.00 4.04 -12.48
C VAL A 191 -3.86 3.04 -12.68
N ASP A 192 -3.29 3.00 -13.89
CA ASP A 192 -2.05 2.25 -14.11
C ASP A 192 -0.90 3.08 -13.48
N ILE A 193 -0.64 2.85 -12.19
CA ILE A 193 0.43 3.52 -11.44
C ILE A 193 1.77 3.39 -12.16
N HIS A 194 2.02 2.26 -12.81
CA HIS A 194 3.29 2.03 -13.50
C HIS A 194 3.40 2.94 -14.71
N GLN A 195 2.33 3.07 -15.50
CA GLN A 195 2.27 4.03 -16.61
C GLN A 195 2.35 5.48 -16.11
N LEU A 196 1.65 5.80 -15.01
CA LEU A 196 1.71 7.12 -14.39
C LEU A 196 3.15 7.44 -13.96
N MET A 197 3.84 6.53 -13.27
CA MET A 197 5.23 6.69 -12.86
C MET A 197 6.18 6.83 -14.06
N GLN A 198 5.98 6.03 -15.11
CA GLN A 198 6.77 6.14 -16.35
C GLN A 198 6.61 7.50 -17.01
N ASN A 199 5.37 7.94 -17.13
CA ASN A 199 5.05 9.23 -17.70
C ASN A 199 5.64 10.34 -16.81
N THR A 200 5.52 10.24 -15.47
CA THR A 200 6.07 11.21 -14.51
C THR A 200 7.58 11.30 -14.63
N ALA A 201 8.28 10.17 -14.64
CA ALA A 201 9.72 10.12 -14.86
C ALA A 201 10.13 10.73 -16.21
N ALA A 202 9.36 10.47 -17.28
CA ALA A 202 9.59 11.08 -18.60
C ALA A 202 9.31 12.59 -18.63
N HIS A 203 8.39 13.08 -17.80
CA HIS A 203 8.00 14.50 -17.72
C HIS A 203 8.84 15.35 -16.77
N THR A 204 9.34 14.78 -15.67
CA THR A 204 10.29 15.46 -14.74
C THR A 204 11.70 15.56 -15.32
N ASN A 205 11.90 15.02 -16.52
CA ASN A 205 13.17 14.83 -17.22
C ASN A 205 13.71 16.13 -17.88
N ARG A 206 13.94 17.20 -17.08
CA ARG A 206 14.51 18.47 -17.58
C ARG A 206 15.98 18.39 -18.03
N LYS A 207 16.67 17.27 -17.80
CA LYS A 207 17.98 16.96 -18.40
C LYS A 207 17.90 15.65 -19.18
N LYS A 208 17.55 15.72 -20.47
CA LYS A 208 17.80 14.62 -21.40
C LYS A 208 19.28 14.23 -21.33
N ASN A 209 19.57 12.93 -21.24
CA ASN A 209 20.90 12.30 -21.34
C ASN A 209 21.77 12.32 -20.07
N SER A 210 21.23 12.08 -18.88
CA SER A 210 22.08 11.61 -17.77
C SER A 210 22.05 10.08 -17.72
N ALA A 211 23.21 9.44 -17.67
CA ALA A 211 23.29 7.98 -17.71
C ALA A 211 22.58 7.32 -16.49
N ASP A 212 22.50 8.03 -15.37
CA ASP A 212 21.74 7.60 -14.18
C ASP A 212 20.22 7.62 -14.43
N THR A 213 19.69 8.66 -15.07
CA THR A 213 18.26 8.72 -15.45
C THR A 213 17.89 7.64 -16.46
N ASP A 214 18.79 7.33 -17.40
CA ASP A 214 18.55 6.28 -18.40
C ASP A 214 18.54 4.89 -17.74
N PHE A 215 19.41 4.65 -16.76
CA PHE A 215 19.40 3.44 -15.93
C PHE A 215 18.06 3.29 -15.19
N GLN A 216 17.64 4.31 -14.44
CA GLN A 216 16.37 4.29 -13.70
C GLN A 216 15.17 4.05 -14.62
N GLN A 217 15.17 4.67 -15.80
CA GLN A 217 14.13 4.44 -16.80
C GLN A 217 14.10 2.97 -17.24
N GLN A 218 15.24 2.34 -17.51
CA GLN A 218 15.28 0.91 -17.87
C GLN A 218 14.78 0.01 -16.73
N ILE A 219 15.13 0.31 -15.47
CA ILE A 219 14.64 -0.41 -14.29
C ILE A 219 13.11 -0.33 -14.19
N LEU A 220 12.53 0.86 -14.41
CA LEU A 220 11.08 1.04 -14.35
C LEU A 220 10.35 0.34 -15.51
N ILE A 221 10.90 0.41 -16.73
CA ILE A 221 10.38 -0.32 -17.89
C ILE A 221 10.38 -1.82 -17.61
N ALA A 222 11.49 -2.35 -17.09
CA ALA A 222 11.61 -3.75 -16.73
C ALA A 222 10.59 -4.18 -15.67
N SER A 223 10.45 -3.40 -14.59
CA SER A 223 9.49 -3.69 -13.51
C SER A 223 8.05 -3.78 -14.04
N ASN A 224 7.65 -2.84 -14.91
CA ASN A 224 6.33 -2.86 -15.55
C ASN A 224 6.13 -4.07 -16.49
N HIS A 225 7.16 -4.46 -17.24
CA HIS A 225 7.06 -5.67 -18.06
C HIS A 225 6.97 -6.93 -17.18
N LEU A 226 7.74 -6.99 -16.10
CA LEU A 226 7.73 -8.10 -15.16
C LEU A 226 6.37 -8.26 -14.48
N SER A 227 5.76 -7.16 -14.00
CA SER A 227 4.42 -7.19 -13.38
C SER A 227 3.32 -7.66 -14.34
N LYS A 228 3.52 -7.47 -15.65
CA LYS A 228 2.63 -7.92 -16.73
C LYS A 228 2.99 -9.31 -17.27
N GLY A 229 3.94 -10.03 -16.64
CA GLY A 229 4.40 -11.36 -17.09
C GLY A 229 5.15 -11.35 -18.42
N ARG A 230 5.60 -10.19 -18.90
CA ARG A 230 6.30 -9.99 -20.17
C ARG A 230 7.81 -10.14 -19.97
N PHE A 231 8.25 -11.37 -19.72
CA PHE A 231 9.62 -11.65 -19.27
C PHE A 231 10.70 -11.31 -20.29
N ARG A 232 10.43 -11.43 -21.60
CA ARG A 232 11.43 -11.13 -22.64
C ARG A 232 11.73 -9.63 -22.72
N GLU A 233 10.71 -8.80 -22.61
CA GLU A 233 10.85 -7.35 -22.61
C GLU A 233 11.50 -6.85 -21.32
N ALA A 234 11.18 -7.46 -20.18
CA ALA A 234 11.88 -7.21 -18.92
C ALA A 234 13.38 -7.57 -19.02
N GLU A 235 13.70 -8.76 -19.55
CA GLU A 235 15.08 -9.21 -19.81
C GLU A 235 15.84 -8.21 -20.70
N PHE A 236 15.21 -7.73 -21.77
CA PHE A 236 15.81 -6.77 -22.69
C PHE A 236 16.08 -5.40 -22.02
N ALA A 237 15.12 -4.87 -21.27
CA ALA A 237 15.28 -3.60 -20.56
C ALA A 237 16.37 -3.69 -19.49
N LEU A 238 16.40 -4.77 -18.71
CA LEU A 238 17.43 -4.96 -17.70
C LEU A 238 18.82 -5.19 -18.31
N GLY A 239 18.92 -5.86 -19.46
CA GLY A 239 20.18 -5.97 -20.20
C GLY A 239 20.75 -4.60 -20.59
N LYS A 240 19.89 -3.64 -20.97
CA LYS A 240 20.29 -2.24 -21.17
C LYS A 240 20.70 -1.57 -19.88
N ALA A 241 19.96 -1.78 -18.78
CA ALA A 241 20.30 -1.23 -17.47
C ALA A 241 21.71 -1.68 -17.01
N VAL A 242 22.03 -2.97 -17.15
CA VAL A 242 23.38 -3.50 -16.87
C VAL A 242 24.45 -2.79 -17.70
N LYS A 243 24.21 -2.62 -19.01
CA LYS A 243 25.16 -1.94 -19.90
C LYS A 243 25.40 -0.49 -19.46
N LEU A 244 24.33 0.26 -19.20
CA LEU A 244 24.41 1.65 -18.74
C LEU A 244 25.14 1.77 -17.40
N ALA A 245 24.87 0.88 -16.45
CA ALA A 245 25.54 0.88 -15.16
C ALA A 245 27.04 0.59 -15.27
N ARG A 246 27.44 -0.31 -16.19
CA ARG A 246 28.85 -0.59 -16.49
C ARG A 246 29.57 0.61 -17.12
N GLU A 247 28.93 1.27 -18.08
CA GLU A 247 29.48 2.48 -18.71
C GLU A 247 29.74 3.60 -17.69
N GLN A 248 29.00 3.61 -16.59
CA GLN A 248 29.16 4.54 -15.46
C GLN A 248 30.15 4.05 -14.39
N ASN A 249 30.73 2.86 -14.53
CA ASN A 249 31.51 2.18 -13.49
C ASN A 249 30.75 2.06 -12.15
N ASN A 250 29.41 2.01 -12.19
CA ASN A 250 28.56 1.92 -11.00
C ASN A 250 28.28 0.45 -10.66
N LYS A 251 29.17 -0.17 -9.88
CA LYS A 251 29.04 -1.58 -9.47
C LYS A 251 27.74 -1.88 -8.74
N GLN A 252 27.27 -0.96 -7.89
CA GLN A 252 26.00 -1.14 -7.16
C GLN A 252 24.83 -1.26 -8.13
N ALA A 253 24.75 -0.38 -9.13
CA ALA A 253 23.70 -0.39 -10.15
C ALA A 253 23.78 -1.65 -11.04
N VAL A 254 24.99 -2.12 -11.36
CA VAL A 254 25.20 -3.39 -12.09
C VAL A 254 24.64 -4.56 -11.29
N ILE A 255 24.96 -4.66 -10.00
CA ILE A 255 24.46 -5.72 -9.11
C ILE A 255 22.94 -5.66 -8.99
N SER A 256 22.36 -4.47 -8.79
CA SER A 256 20.89 -4.29 -8.72
C SER A 256 20.19 -4.76 -10.00
N ALA A 257 20.72 -4.40 -11.18
CA ALA A 257 20.13 -4.82 -12.45
C ALA A 257 20.26 -6.34 -12.69
N TYR A 258 21.40 -6.95 -12.33
CA TYR A 258 21.53 -8.41 -12.39
C TYR A 258 20.64 -9.13 -11.37
N PHE A 259 20.41 -8.53 -10.20
CA PHE A 259 19.51 -9.09 -9.21
C PHE A 259 18.05 -9.09 -9.71
N MET A 260 17.60 -8.00 -10.34
CA MET A 260 16.31 -7.96 -11.01
C MET A 260 16.21 -8.93 -12.20
N LEU A 261 17.30 -9.15 -12.95
CA LEU A 261 17.34 -10.18 -14.00
C LEU A 261 17.18 -11.57 -13.39
N THR A 262 17.82 -11.82 -12.25
CA THR A 262 17.69 -13.08 -11.51
C THR A 262 16.23 -13.32 -11.13
N GLN A 263 15.56 -12.32 -10.55
CA GLN A 263 14.14 -12.41 -10.21
C GLN A 263 13.25 -12.64 -11.44
N THR A 264 13.56 -11.96 -12.56
CA THR A 264 12.87 -12.16 -13.84
C THR A 264 13.01 -13.61 -14.32
N TYR A 265 14.21 -14.19 -14.26
CA TYR A 265 14.44 -15.59 -14.64
C TYR A 265 13.82 -16.59 -13.68
N VAL A 266 13.76 -16.28 -12.38
CA VAL A 266 13.04 -17.10 -11.40
C VAL A 266 11.55 -17.14 -11.73
N ALA A 267 10.94 -15.98 -11.99
CA ALA A 267 9.53 -15.88 -12.37
C ALA A 267 9.23 -16.60 -13.69
N ASP A 268 10.14 -16.51 -14.66
CA ASP A 268 10.08 -17.21 -15.96
C ASP A 268 10.56 -18.67 -15.89
N ARG A 269 10.85 -19.20 -14.69
CA ARG A 269 11.31 -20.58 -14.44
C ARG A 269 12.60 -20.98 -15.18
N LYS A 270 13.42 -20.02 -15.58
CA LYS A 270 14.72 -20.22 -16.26
C LYS A 270 15.88 -20.38 -15.26
N LYS A 271 15.92 -21.52 -14.57
CA LYS A 271 16.87 -21.80 -13.47
C LYS A 271 18.34 -21.62 -13.84
N GLU A 272 18.76 -22.04 -15.03
CA GLU A 272 20.16 -21.93 -15.47
C GLU A 272 20.59 -20.47 -15.66
N LYS A 273 19.71 -19.64 -16.24
CA LYS A 273 19.96 -18.21 -16.41
C LYS A 273 20.00 -17.48 -15.06
N ALA A 274 19.14 -17.85 -14.12
CA ALA A 274 19.17 -17.31 -12.76
C ALA A 274 20.48 -17.66 -12.02
N GLU A 275 21.01 -18.88 -12.21
CA GLU A 275 22.33 -19.25 -11.65
C GLU A 275 23.47 -18.46 -12.31
N ASP A 276 23.41 -18.22 -13.62
CA ASP A 276 24.39 -17.40 -14.34
C ASP A 276 24.39 -15.94 -13.84
N THR A 277 23.21 -15.36 -13.56
CA THR A 277 23.14 -13.98 -13.04
C THR A 277 23.67 -13.89 -11.61
N PHE A 278 23.45 -14.89 -10.75
CA PHE A 278 24.10 -14.92 -9.44
C PHE A 278 25.63 -15.00 -9.54
N ARG A 279 26.17 -15.81 -10.46
CA ARG A 279 27.63 -15.82 -10.70
C ARG A 279 28.14 -14.44 -11.09
N LYS A 280 27.47 -13.76 -12.02
CA LYS A 280 27.82 -12.38 -12.42
C LYS A 280 27.74 -11.40 -11.26
N ILE A 281 26.74 -11.53 -10.38
CA ILE A 281 26.66 -10.70 -9.16
C ILE A 281 27.90 -10.92 -8.29
N PHE A 282 28.31 -12.16 -8.07
CA PHE A 282 29.48 -12.46 -7.23
C PHE A 282 30.83 -12.04 -7.87
N GLU A 283 30.90 -11.88 -9.19
CA GLU A 283 32.05 -11.29 -9.88
C GLU A 283 32.16 -9.77 -9.66
N GLU A 284 31.02 -9.09 -9.47
CA GLU A 284 30.94 -7.63 -9.35
C GLU A 284 30.97 -7.16 -7.88
N VAL A 285 30.46 -7.97 -6.95
CA VAL A 285 30.38 -7.64 -5.53
C VAL A 285 31.76 -7.58 -4.87
N GLU A 286 31.97 -6.60 -4.01
CA GLU A 286 33.21 -6.48 -3.25
C GLU A 286 33.27 -7.53 -2.12
N PRO A 287 34.34 -8.34 -2.04
CA PRO A 287 34.51 -9.32 -0.96
C PRO A 287 34.57 -8.64 0.40
N GLY A 288 33.92 -9.23 1.41
CA GLY A 288 33.87 -8.66 2.75
C GLY A 288 32.88 -7.52 2.92
N SER A 289 32.08 -7.17 1.90
CA SER A 289 31.12 -6.07 2.01
C SER A 289 29.77 -6.53 2.61
N PRO A 290 28.99 -5.61 3.22
CA PRO A 290 27.60 -5.88 3.61
C PRO A 290 26.74 -6.39 2.44
N LEU A 291 27.03 -5.93 1.23
CA LEU A 291 26.32 -6.37 0.02
C LEU A 291 26.63 -7.84 -0.32
N GLU A 292 27.87 -8.30 -0.12
CA GLU A 292 28.23 -9.71 -0.33
C GLU A 292 27.40 -10.63 0.56
N ILE A 293 27.22 -10.27 1.83
CA ILE A 293 26.37 -11.00 2.79
C ILE A 293 24.95 -11.11 2.24
N GLN A 294 24.36 -9.98 1.83
CA GLN A 294 23.01 -9.96 1.28
C GLN A 294 22.89 -10.82 0.02
N MET A 295 23.90 -10.82 -0.86
CA MET A 295 23.86 -11.62 -2.09
C MET A 295 23.98 -13.12 -1.82
N TYR A 296 24.81 -13.54 -0.85
CA TYR A 296 24.83 -14.93 -0.41
C TYR A 296 23.53 -15.36 0.27
N MET A 297 22.91 -14.51 1.09
CA MET A 297 21.59 -14.79 1.68
C MET A 297 20.52 -14.96 0.60
N ASN A 298 20.49 -14.07 -0.39
CA ASN A 298 19.57 -14.18 -1.52
C ASN A 298 19.82 -15.44 -2.36
N TYR A 299 21.08 -15.80 -2.60
CA TYR A 299 21.44 -17.04 -3.29
C TYR A 299 21.03 -18.29 -2.49
N GLY A 300 21.19 -18.25 -1.17
CA GLY A 300 20.74 -19.29 -0.26
C GLY A 300 19.22 -19.52 -0.36
N SER A 301 18.44 -18.44 -0.28
CA SER A 301 16.99 -18.47 -0.45
C SER A 301 16.57 -19.00 -1.82
N TYR A 302 17.24 -18.56 -2.89
CA TYR A 302 17.02 -19.10 -4.24
C TYR A 302 17.29 -20.61 -4.32
N CYS A 303 18.38 -21.08 -3.71
CA CYS A 303 18.70 -22.51 -3.65
C CYS A 303 17.63 -23.30 -2.89
N LEU A 304 17.10 -22.78 -1.79
CA LEU A 304 15.99 -23.40 -1.05
C LEU A 304 14.72 -23.51 -1.90
N GLY A 305 14.32 -22.43 -2.56
CA GLY A 305 13.16 -22.42 -3.46
C GLY A 305 13.30 -23.40 -4.64
N ASN A 306 14.52 -23.87 -4.91
CA ASN A 306 14.83 -24.87 -5.93
C ASN A 306 15.21 -26.25 -5.36
N SER A 307 14.88 -26.51 -4.09
CA SER A 307 15.15 -27.78 -3.40
C SER A 307 16.63 -28.17 -3.33
N LYS A 308 17.56 -27.21 -3.42
CA LYS A 308 19.01 -27.42 -3.33
C LYS A 308 19.52 -27.14 -1.92
N LYS A 309 19.02 -27.88 -0.91
CA LYS A 309 19.32 -27.66 0.51
C LYS A 309 20.82 -27.51 0.79
N ALA A 310 21.66 -28.44 0.30
CA ALA A 310 23.11 -28.40 0.55
C ALA A 310 23.80 -27.15 -0.02
N LYS A 311 23.31 -26.59 -1.15
CA LYS A 311 23.85 -25.33 -1.70
C LYS A 311 23.39 -24.13 -0.88
N ALA A 312 22.14 -24.15 -0.44
CA ALA A 312 21.60 -23.10 0.41
C ALA A 312 22.38 -23.00 1.73
N GLU A 313 22.64 -24.13 2.39
CA GLU A 313 23.44 -24.17 3.61
C GLU A 313 24.82 -23.53 3.40
N LYS A 314 25.55 -23.94 2.35
CA LYS A 314 26.87 -23.35 2.02
C LYS A 314 26.80 -21.85 1.78
N ALA A 315 25.74 -21.37 1.12
CA ALA A 315 25.56 -19.94 0.86
C ALA A 315 25.31 -19.17 2.17
N PHE A 316 24.43 -19.67 3.03
CA PHE A 316 24.19 -19.05 4.34
C PHE A 316 25.41 -19.13 5.27
N GLU A 317 26.21 -20.21 5.22
CA GLU A 317 27.47 -20.29 5.97
C GLU A 317 28.44 -19.22 5.52
N LYS A 318 28.60 -19.07 4.20
CA LYS A 318 29.45 -18.03 3.63
C LYS A 318 28.98 -16.62 4.03
N ALA A 319 27.67 -16.37 4.00
CA ALA A 319 27.09 -15.12 4.49
C ALA A 319 27.39 -14.89 5.97
N ALA A 320 27.21 -15.90 6.83
CA ALA A 320 27.48 -15.81 8.26
C ALA A 320 28.96 -15.54 8.57
N GLU A 321 29.87 -16.23 7.88
CA GLU A 321 31.32 -16.03 8.03
C GLU A 321 31.76 -14.63 7.59
N THR A 322 31.21 -14.12 6.48
CA THR A 322 31.48 -12.75 6.05
C THR A 322 30.91 -11.74 7.06
N ALA A 323 29.69 -11.95 7.55
CA ALA A 323 29.06 -11.10 8.56
C ALA A 323 29.90 -11.02 9.86
N LEU A 324 30.44 -12.15 10.32
CA LEU A 324 31.32 -12.16 11.49
C LEU A 324 32.61 -11.36 11.28
N LYS A 325 33.22 -11.43 10.09
CA LYS A 325 34.47 -10.70 9.81
C LYS A 325 34.31 -9.18 9.87
N ILE A 326 33.10 -8.67 9.61
CA ILE A 326 32.80 -7.23 9.66
C ILE A 326 31.93 -6.84 10.86
N ALA A 327 31.83 -7.69 11.88
CA ALA A 327 31.07 -7.46 13.10
C ALA A 327 29.55 -7.26 12.93
N GLU A 328 28.96 -7.75 11.83
CA GLU A 328 27.51 -7.82 11.59
C GLU A 328 26.89 -9.05 12.29
N HIS A 329 27.04 -9.10 13.62
CA HIS A 329 26.70 -10.27 14.44
C HIS A 329 25.23 -10.71 14.32
N ALA A 330 24.29 -9.76 14.20
CA ALA A 330 22.87 -10.07 14.05
C ALA A 330 22.58 -10.81 12.73
N MET A 331 23.22 -10.40 11.63
CA MET A 331 23.09 -11.09 10.34
C MET A 331 23.71 -12.49 10.38
N ALA A 332 24.84 -12.65 11.09
CA ALA A 332 25.45 -13.96 11.29
C ALA A 332 24.55 -14.92 12.08
N ILE A 333 23.93 -14.44 13.18
CA ILE A 333 22.93 -15.22 13.93
C ILE A 333 21.79 -15.64 13.01
N GLU A 334 21.28 -14.72 12.19
CA GLU A 334 20.16 -15.03 11.30
C GLU A 334 20.50 -16.10 10.27
N CYS A 335 21.69 -16.03 9.65
CA CYS A 335 22.16 -17.04 8.72
C CYS A 335 22.31 -18.43 9.38
N TYR A 336 22.94 -18.50 10.56
CA TYR A 336 23.09 -19.76 11.29
C TYR A 336 21.76 -20.30 11.82
N ARG A 337 20.83 -19.42 12.22
CA ARG A 337 19.47 -19.81 12.60
C ARG A 337 18.72 -20.44 11.42
N ILE A 338 18.83 -19.87 10.22
CA ILE A 338 18.22 -20.47 9.02
C ILE A 338 18.81 -21.86 8.78
N ILE A 339 20.14 -22.01 8.84
CA ILE A 339 20.79 -23.32 8.65
C ILE A 339 20.35 -24.34 9.70
N GLY A 340 20.29 -23.95 10.97
CA GLY A 340 19.84 -24.85 12.03
C GLY A 340 18.39 -25.27 11.85
N THR A 341 17.51 -24.35 11.48
CA THR A 341 16.09 -24.63 11.17
C THR A 341 15.95 -25.60 10.00
N LEU A 342 16.75 -25.45 8.94
CA LEU A 342 16.78 -26.39 7.81
C LEU A 342 17.18 -27.81 8.23
N ASN A 343 17.87 -27.96 9.36
CA ASN A 343 18.34 -29.22 9.92
C ASN A 343 17.51 -29.68 11.12
N ASP A 344 16.33 -29.11 11.35
CA ASP A 344 15.42 -29.55 12.40
C ASP A 344 14.67 -30.84 12.01
N THR A 345 15.43 -31.93 11.91
CA THR A 345 14.91 -33.28 11.68
C THR A 345 15.59 -34.25 12.62
N VAL A 346 14.97 -35.42 12.86
CA VAL A 346 15.55 -36.46 13.73
C VAL A 346 16.96 -36.84 13.27
N LEU A 347 17.17 -36.99 11.97
CA LEU A 347 18.46 -37.41 11.39
C LEU A 347 19.55 -36.31 11.43
N THR A 348 19.17 -35.04 11.59
CA THR A 348 20.11 -33.92 11.56
C THR A 348 20.09 -33.08 12.84
N ARG A 349 19.54 -33.61 13.92
CA ARG A 349 19.42 -32.93 15.23
C ARG A 349 20.75 -32.36 15.72
N ASP A 350 21.83 -33.16 15.69
CA ASP A 350 23.16 -32.70 16.15
C ASP A 350 23.71 -31.57 15.27
N LYS A 351 23.37 -31.57 13.98
CA LYS A 351 23.75 -30.50 13.06
C LYS A 351 22.99 -29.22 13.40
N MET A 352 21.68 -29.30 13.66
CA MET A 352 20.88 -28.16 14.10
C MET A 352 21.42 -27.57 15.41
N ILE A 353 21.65 -28.40 16.43
CA ILE A 353 22.17 -27.98 17.74
C ILE A 353 23.49 -27.21 17.56
N ARG A 354 24.44 -27.75 16.77
CA ARG A 354 25.74 -27.08 16.53
C ARG A 354 25.60 -25.67 15.92
N TYR A 355 24.69 -25.46 14.97
CA TYR A 355 24.50 -24.11 14.42
C TYR A 355 23.80 -23.17 15.38
N PHE A 356 22.87 -23.68 16.20
CA PHE A 356 22.21 -22.87 17.20
C PHE A 356 23.16 -22.51 18.37
N GLU A 357 24.04 -23.42 18.78
CA GLU A 357 25.13 -23.13 19.72
C GLU A 357 26.07 -22.06 19.17
N LYS A 358 26.38 -22.05 17.85
CA LYS A 358 27.11 -20.93 17.23
C LYS A 358 26.40 -19.58 17.41
N CYS A 359 25.07 -19.53 17.31
CA CYS A 359 24.32 -18.30 17.56
C CYS A 359 24.49 -17.80 19.01
N LEU A 360 24.52 -18.72 19.99
CA LEU A 360 24.78 -18.37 21.41
C LEU A 360 26.19 -17.78 21.59
N GLU A 361 27.20 -18.38 20.96
CA GLU A 361 28.57 -17.85 21.01
C GLU A 361 28.68 -16.44 20.40
N ILE A 362 27.97 -16.18 19.30
CA ILE A 362 27.92 -14.86 18.68
C ILE A 362 27.21 -13.85 19.58
N ALA A 363 26.15 -14.26 20.28
CA ALA A 363 25.40 -13.38 21.17
C ALA A 363 26.24 -12.81 22.33
N LYS A 364 27.31 -13.51 22.74
CA LYS A 364 28.26 -13.02 23.74
C LYS A 364 29.03 -11.78 23.26
N LEU A 365 29.18 -11.61 21.96
CA LEU A 365 29.85 -10.46 21.32
C LEU A 365 28.91 -9.25 21.14
N MET A 366 27.61 -9.42 21.39
CA MET A 366 26.59 -8.41 21.12
C MET A 366 26.28 -7.57 22.37
N ASN A 367 25.95 -6.30 22.15
CA ASN A 367 25.39 -5.46 23.21
C ASN A 367 23.91 -5.85 23.51
N PRO A 368 23.34 -5.44 24.65
CA PRO A 368 21.97 -5.81 25.02
C PRO A 368 20.91 -5.42 23.98
N ALA A 369 21.00 -4.22 23.39
CA ALA A 369 20.03 -3.75 22.40
C ALA A 369 20.05 -4.61 21.12
N ALA A 370 21.24 -5.00 20.67
CA ALA A 370 21.41 -5.87 19.51
C ALA A 370 20.91 -7.29 19.80
N ARG A 371 21.08 -7.80 21.03
CA ARG A 371 20.51 -9.10 21.42
C ARG A 371 18.99 -9.05 21.40
N GLU A 372 18.39 -7.98 21.93
CA GLU A 372 16.93 -7.81 22.01
C GLU A 372 16.27 -7.78 20.63
N SER A 373 16.91 -7.15 19.64
CA SER A 373 16.39 -7.08 18.27
C SER A 373 16.73 -8.31 17.40
N SER A 374 17.44 -9.29 17.94
CA SER A 374 17.87 -10.48 17.20
C SER A 374 16.92 -11.66 17.35
N SER A 375 17.13 -12.69 16.53
CA SER A 375 16.39 -13.95 16.60
C SER A 375 16.89 -14.91 17.70
N LEU A 376 17.69 -14.41 18.67
CA LEU A 376 18.31 -15.22 19.72
C LEU A 376 17.29 -15.89 20.66
N LYS A 377 16.21 -15.20 21.05
CA LYS A 377 15.14 -15.77 21.90
C LYS A 377 14.52 -17.02 21.26
N PHE A 378 14.29 -16.97 19.94
CA PHE A 378 13.81 -18.11 19.16
C PHE A 378 14.82 -19.26 19.15
N VAL A 379 16.09 -18.96 18.85
CA VAL A 379 17.18 -19.96 18.83
C VAL A 379 17.29 -20.68 20.17
N ALA A 380 17.34 -19.91 21.25
CA ALA A 380 17.45 -20.46 22.60
C ALA A 380 16.20 -21.27 23.00
N SER A 381 14.99 -20.84 22.59
CA SER A 381 13.76 -21.59 22.88
C SER A 381 13.76 -22.95 22.18
N MET A 382 14.24 -23.00 20.93
CA MET A 382 14.41 -24.25 20.19
C MET A 382 15.50 -25.14 20.80
N LEU A 383 16.67 -24.59 21.17
CA LEU A 383 17.71 -25.34 21.86
C LEU A 383 17.21 -25.93 23.17
N PHE A 384 16.43 -25.17 23.94
CA PHE A 384 15.88 -25.62 25.21
C PHE A 384 15.02 -26.88 25.03
N ILE A 385 14.21 -26.95 23.97
CA ILE A 385 13.46 -28.17 23.61
C ILE A 385 14.41 -29.29 23.17
N LYS A 386 15.44 -28.97 22.37
CA LYS A 386 16.39 -29.98 21.88
C LYS A 386 17.39 -30.47 22.91
N TYR A 387 17.54 -29.79 24.04
CA TYR A 387 18.31 -30.25 25.20
C TYR A 387 17.48 -31.10 26.15
N GLU A 388 16.26 -31.50 25.78
CA GLU A 388 15.47 -32.43 26.59
C GLU A 388 16.30 -33.67 26.98
N GLY A 389 16.39 -33.91 28.30
CA GLY A 389 17.21 -34.96 28.91
C GLY A 389 18.60 -34.50 29.39
N ASP A 390 19.05 -33.32 28.99
CA ASP A 390 20.32 -32.70 29.41
C ASP A 390 20.03 -31.51 30.35
N THR A 391 19.82 -31.83 31.63
CA THR A 391 19.45 -30.84 32.65
C THR A 391 20.53 -29.77 32.84
N GLU A 392 21.81 -30.11 32.65
CA GLU A 392 22.92 -29.16 32.79
C GLU A 392 22.85 -28.09 31.70
N LYS A 393 22.75 -28.50 30.42
CA LYS A 393 22.63 -27.55 29.31
C LYS A 393 21.37 -26.71 29.39
N MET A 394 20.24 -27.31 29.77
CA MET A 394 18.98 -26.58 29.93
C MET A 394 19.10 -25.49 31.02
N THR A 395 19.69 -25.83 32.17
CA THR A 395 19.86 -24.89 33.29
C THR A 395 20.83 -23.76 32.93
N ALA A 396 21.95 -24.09 32.28
CA ALA A 396 22.92 -23.11 31.81
C ALA A 396 22.30 -22.13 30.80
N LEU A 397 21.55 -22.65 29.82
CA LEU A 397 20.87 -21.83 28.82
C LEU A 397 19.80 -20.93 29.44
N ASP A 398 19.00 -21.45 30.37
CA ASP A 398 17.96 -20.66 31.05
C ASP A 398 18.56 -19.51 31.86
N HIS A 399 19.66 -19.76 32.57
CA HIS A 399 20.38 -18.73 33.30
C HIS A 399 20.98 -17.67 32.36
N GLU A 400 21.64 -18.07 31.28
CA GLU A 400 22.22 -17.14 30.31
C GLU A 400 21.15 -16.26 29.65
N MET A 401 20.05 -16.85 29.19
CA MET A 401 18.97 -16.09 28.55
C MET A 401 18.21 -15.22 29.55
N THR A 402 18.04 -15.66 30.80
CA THR A 402 17.47 -14.82 31.87
C THR A 402 18.33 -13.59 32.13
N ASN A 403 19.66 -13.72 32.07
CA ASN A 403 20.57 -12.59 32.21
C ASN A 403 20.49 -11.62 31.01
N TYR A 404 20.20 -12.12 29.81
CA TYR A 404 20.06 -11.27 28.62
C TYR A 404 18.71 -10.57 28.52
N PHE A 405 17.63 -11.25 28.90
CA PHE A 405 16.26 -10.88 28.52
C PHE A 405 15.25 -10.84 29.67
N GLY A 406 15.65 -11.27 30.88
CA GLY A 406 14.75 -11.47 32.01
C GLY A 406 14.07 -12.85 32.01
N LYS A 407 13.24 -13.09 33.02
CA LYS A 407 12.65 -14.42 33.29
C LYS A 407 11.70 -14.91 32.20
N ASP A 408 11.10 -13.99 31.45
CA ASP A 408 10.10 -14.27 30.41
C ASP A 408 10.72 -14.27 29.00
N TRP A 409 11.93 -14.82 28.87
CA TRP A 409 12.69 -14.81 27.61
C TRP A 409 12.19 -15.81 26.56
N LYS A 410 11.51 -16.87 27.01
CA LYS A 410 11.04 -17.97 26.14
C LYS A 410 9.91 -17.49 25.23
N VAL A 411 9.99 -17.83 23.95
CA VAL A 411 8.96 -17.51 22.96
C VAL A 411 8.26 -18.78 22.48
N SER A 412 7.01 -18.64 22.02
CA SER A 412 6.28 -19.76 21.44
C SER A 412 7.00 -20.27 20.19
N VAL A 413 7.38 -21.54 20.22
CA VAL A 413 7.94 -22.26 19.07
C VAL A 413 7.15 -23.56 18.90
N GLU A 414 6.78 -23.89 17.67
CA GLU A 414 6.03 -25.13 17.42
C GLU A 414 6.89 -26.34 17.82
N LYS A 415 6.34 -27.22 18.67
CA LYS A 415 6.97 -28.52 18.92
C LYS A 415 6.88 -29.34 17.64
N PRO A 416 7.99 -29.89 17.12
CA PRO A 416 7.93 -30.77 15.96
C PRO A 416 6.98 -31.93 16.25
N LYS A 417 5.97 -32.12 15.39
CA LYS A 417 5.16 -33.33 15.39
C LYS A 417 6.04 -34.44 14.82
N TYR A 418 6.54 -35.31 15.68
CA TYR A 418 7.18 -36.54 15.25
C TYR A 418 6.04 -37.57 15.11
N ASP A 419 5.56 -37.77 13.88
CA ASP A 419 4.82 -38.98 13.51
C ASP A 419 5.82 -40.05 13.04
#